data_AF-A0AAV3QNW6-F1
#
_entry.id   AF-A0AAV3QNW6-F1
#
_cell.length_a   1.000
_cell.length_b   1.000
_cell.length_c   1.000
_cell.angle_alpha   90.00
_cell.angle_beta   90.00
_cell.angle_gamma   90.00
#
_symmetry.space_group_name_H-M   'P 1'
#
loop_
_entity.id
_entity.type
_entity.pdbx_description
1 polymer ?
#
loop_
_entity_poly.entity_id
_entity_poly.type
_entity_poly.pdbx_seq_one_letter_code
_entity_poly.pdbx_strand_id
1 'polypeptide(L)'
;MRKEEEDNSPKERENLKRPVPNEEVEEILFNPMDVERTFKVGTKLDDTHREALISLIREFEDVFAWAPEDMPGVDLEVAIHRLHVDSMFVPIKQRKRTFSDEKNMAIRSEVETLLEAKAIRELQFPE
;
A
#
# COMPACT_ATOMS: atom_id res chain seq x y z
N MET A 1 -34.47 2.03 22.25
CA MET A 1 -33.01 2.09 22.47
C MET A 1 -32.35 1.06 21.56
N ARG A 2 -31.79 1.50 20.43
CA ARG A 2 -30.92 0.70 19.57
C ARG A 2 -29.74 1.60 19.22
N LYS A 3 -28.55 1.14 19.60
CA LYS A 3 -27.28 1.84 19.38
C LYS A 3 -26.98 1.91 17.88
N GLU A 4 -26.57 3.11 17.48
CA GLU A 4 -25.68 3.51 16.40
C GLU A 4 -25.07 2.35 15.57
N GLU A 5 -25.44 2.29 14.30
CA GLU A 5 -24.55 1.79 13.23
C GLU A 5 -23.81 3.03 12.71
N GLU A 6 -22.53 3.15 13.08
CA GLU A 6 -21.60 4.10 12.46
C GLU A 6 -21.49 3.75 10.97
N ASP A 7 -22.06 4.61 10.14
CA ASP A 7 -22.03 4.57 8.69
C ASP A 7 -20.60 4.82 8.19
N ASN A 8 -19.76 3.78 8.16
CA ASN A 8 -18.40 3.84 7.62
C ASN A 8 -18.44 3.84 6.08
N SER A 9 -19.02 4.91 5.54
CA SER A 9 -19.02 5.23 4.12
C SER A 9 -17.58 5.50 3.65
N PRO A 10 -17.14 5.01 2.47
CA PRO A 10 -15.80 5.24 1.93
C PRO A 10 -15.42 6.72 1.80
N LYS A 11 -16.40 7.63 1.83
CA LYS A 11 -16.22 9.08 1.68
C LYS A 11 -15.61 9.76 2.91
N GLU A 12 -15.60 9.12 4.09
CA GLU A 12 -15.02 9.72 5.30
C GLU A 12 -13.51 9.49 5.44
N ARG A 13 -12.96 8.46 4.77
CA ARG A 13 -11.51 8.17 4.78
C ARG A 13 -10.68 9.26 4.09
N GLU A 14 -11.27 10.01 3.17
CA GLU A 14 -10.61 11.11 2.45
C GLU A 14 -10.44 12.40 3.27
N ASN A 15 -11.15 12.56 4.40
CA ASN A 15 -11.16 13.82 5.17
C ASN A 15 -10.33 13.80 6.46
N LEU A 16 -9.58 12.73 6.73
CA LEU A 16 -8.54 12.77 7.75
C LEU A 16 -7.40 13.64 7.22
N LYS A 17 -7.41 14.93 7.58
CA LYS A 17 -6.24 15.80 7.40
C LYS A 17 -5.03 15.06 7.94
N ARG A 18 -4.09 14.71 7.05
CA ARG A 18 -2.83 14.10 7.46
C ARG A 18 -2.23 14.98 8.56
N PRO A 19 -1.74 14.40 9.67
CA PRO A 19 -1.09 15.19 10.69
C PRO A 19 0.03 15.98 10.03
N VAL A 20 -0.08 17.30 10.10
CA VAL A 20 0.95 18.20 9.60
C VAL A 20 2.01 18.28 10.68
N PRO A 21 3.31 18.18 10.34
CA PRO A 21 4.36 18.44 11.31
C PRO A 21 4.11 19.78 12.00
N ASN A 22 4.19 19.80 13.33
CA ASN A 22 4.10 21.04 14.12
C ASN A 22 5.36 21.91 13.95
N GLU A 23 6.35 21.43 13.20
CA GLU A 23 7.64 22.06 13.00
C GLU A 23 7.95 22.14 11.51
N GLU A 24 8.78 23.11 11.14
CA GLU A 24 9.29 23.19 9.78
C GLU A 24 10.14 21.96 9.48
N VAL A 25 10.02 21.49 8.25
CA VAL A 25 10.74 20.31 7.77
C VAL A 25 11.51 20.68 6.51
N GLU A 26 12.70 20.13 6.38
CA GLU A 26 13.48 20.16 5.15
C GLU A 26 13.26 18.87 4.37
N GLU A 27 13.32 18.95 3.05
CA GLU A 27 13.21 17.80 2.15
C GLU A 27 14.60 17.41 1.65
N ILE A 28 14.91 16.12 1.78
CA ILE A 28 16.24 15.57 1.54
C ILE A 28 16.11 14.43 0.52
N LEU A 29 17.00 14.42 -0.47
CA LEU A 29 17.10 13.33 -1.43
C LEU A 29 17.76 12.10 -0.78
N PHE A 30 17.23 10.91 -1.08
CA PHE A 30 17.92 9.65 -0.77
C PHE A 30 19.23 9.57 -1.54
N ASN A 31 19.15 9.74 -2.86
CA ASN A 31 20.27 9.68 -3.78
C ASN A 31 20.27 10.91 -4.69
N PRO A 32 21.38 11.64 -4.86
CA PRO A 32 21.46 12.77 -5.80
C PRO A 32 21.10 12.42 -7.25
N MET A 33 21.18 11.15 -7.63
CA MET A 33 20.85 10.67 -8.98
C MET A 33 19.36 10.33 -9.16
N ASP A 34 18.61 10.18 -8.07
CA ASP A 34 17.18 9.89 -8.08
C ASP A 34 16.42 10.99 -7.34
N VAL A 35 15.87 11.92 -8.12
CA VAL A 35 15.15 13.09 -7.61
C VAL A 35 13.73 12.77 -7.15
N GLU A 36 13.22 11.57 -7.45
CA GLU A 36 11.86 11.17 -7.08
C GLU A 36 11.80 10.61 -5.65
N ARG A 37 12.92 10.12 -5.12
CA ARG A 37 13.00 9.54 -3.78
C ARG A 37 13.48 10.56 -2.75
N THR A 38 12.53 11.10 -1.98
CA THR A 38 12.79 12.10 -0.94
C THR A 38 12.21 11.71 0.42
N PHE A 39 12.78 12.25 1.49
CA PHE A 39 12.23 12.21 2.83
C PHE A 39 12.32 13.57 3.52
N LYS A 40 11.55 13.73 4.59
CA LYS A 40 11.47 15.00 5.33
C LYS A 40 12.05 14.85 6.73
N VAL A 41 12.87 15.82 7.13
CA VAL A 41 13.52 15.89 8.44
C VAL A 41 13.16 17.20 9.13
N GLY A 42 12.94 17.20 10.44
CA GLY A 42 12.61 18.41 11.20
C GLY A 42 13.81 19.36 11.32
N THR A 43 13.60 20.66 11.10
CA THR A 43 14.68 21.67 11.10
C THR A 43 15.22 22.01 12.48
N LYS A 44 14.54 21.59 13.55
CA LYS A 44 14.96 21.85 14.95
C LYS A 44 15.87 20.79 15.55
N LEU A 45 16.19 19.73 14.80
CA LEU A 45 17.18 18.75 15.24
C LEU A 45 18.56 19.40 15.28
N ASP A 46 19.36 19.06 16.29
CA ASP A 46 20.77 19.44 16.28
C ASP A 46 21.50 18.73 15.15
N ASP A 47 22.58 19.36 14.68
CA ASP A 47 23.33 18.89 13.52
C ASP A 47 23.82 17.45 13.67
N THR A 48 24.16 17.02 14.89
CA THR A 48 24.65 15.65 15.14
C THR A 48 23.55 14.61 14.95
N HIS A 49 22.38 14.81 15.58
CA HIS A 49 21.26 13.87 15.41
C HIS A 49 20.66 13.94 14.02
N ARG A 50 20.64 15.14 13.42
CA ARG A 50 20.19 15.35 12.05
C ARG A 50 21.03 14.52 11.06
N GLU A 51 22.36 14.65 11.12
CA GLU A 51 23.25 13.88 10.25
C GLU A 51 23.16 12.37 10.49
N ALA A 52 23.08 11.95 11.76
CA ALA A 52 22.90 10.55 12.11
C ALA A 52 21.59 9.97 11.55
N LEU A 53 20.49 10.71 11.64
CA LEU A 53 19.19 10.30 11.09
C LEU A 53 19.21 10.21 9.56
N ILE A 54 19.80 11.21 8.89
CA ILE A 54 19.94 11.20 7.42
C ILE A 54 20.76 9.99 6.98
N SER A 55 21.88 9.71 7.66
CA SER A 55 22.73 8.56 7.33
C SER A 55 21.97 7.25 7.54
N LEU A 56 21.24 7.14 8.65
CA LEU A 56 20.46 5.94 8.96
C LEU A 56 19.38 5.69 7.90
N ILE A 57 18.61 6.73 7.55
CA ILE A 57 17.53 6.58 6.57
C ILE A 57 18.09 6.15 5.21
N ARG A 58 19.24 6.71 4.79
CA ARG A 58 19.93 6.31 3.55
C ARG A 58 20.50 4.90 3.60
N GLU A 59 20.99 4.46 4.76
CA GLU A 59 21.50 3.09 4.94
C GLU A 59 20.39 2.05 4.76
N PHE A 60 19.16 2.38 5.16
CA PHE A 60 17.97 1.53 5.05
C PHE A 60 17.04 1.92 3.89
N GLU A 61 17.60 2.39 2.76
CA GLU A 61 16.80 2.76 1.57
C GLU A 61 15.93 1.60 1.07
N ASP A 62 16.42 0.37 1.20
CA ASP A 62 15.80 -0.89 0.76
C ASP A 62 14.63 -1.35 1.63
N VAL A 63 14.46 -0.78 2.83
CA VAL A 63 13.34 -1.09 3.73
C VAL A 63 12.06 -0.37 3.31
N PHE A 64 12.18 0.70 2.52
CA PHE A 64 11.03 1.49 2.07
C PHE A 64 10.47 0.97 0.75
N ALA A 65 9.16 1.08 0.61
CA ALA A 65 8.45 0.80 -0.63
C ALA A 65 8.27 2.08 -1.45
N TRP A 66 9.07 2.25 -2.50
CA TRP A 66 8.99 3.42 -3.38
C TRP A 66 7.94 3.24 -4.47
N ALA A 67 7.85 2.03 -4.98
CA ALA A 67 6.86 1.60 -5.94
C ALA A 67 6.17 0.30 -5.47
N PRO A 68 5.01 -0.05 -6.05
CA PRO A 68 4.30 -1.28 -5.70
C PRO A 68 5.17 -2.55 -5.82
N GLU A 69 6.17 -2.56 -6.71
CA GLU A 69 7.10 -3.68 -6.90
C GLU A 69 8.08 -3.85 -5.73
N ASP A 70 8.36 -2.79 -4.97
CA ASP A 70 9.24 -2.80 -3.80
C ASP A 70 8.56 -3.38 -2.54
N MET A 71 7.28 -3.76 -2.64
CA MET A 71 6.57 -4.52 -1.60
C MET A 71 6.41 -5.98 -2.02
N PRO A 72 7.49 -6.78 -2.10
CA PRO A 72 7.30 -8.21 -2.18
C PRO A 72 6.58 -8.61 -0.89
N GLY A 73 5.38 -9.17 -1.04
CA GLY A 73 4.64 -9.71 0.10
C GLY A 73 5.44 -10.77 0.84
N VAL A 74 4.81 -11.40 1.84
CA VAL A 74 5.46 -12.53 2.53
C VAL A 74 5.78 -13.62 1.50
N ASP A 75 7.03 -14.05 1.48
CA ASP A 75 7.47 -15.15 0.61
C ASP A 75 6.58 -16.38 0.86
N LEU A 76 6.13 -16.99 -0.23
CA LEU A 76 5.32 -18.21 -0.19
C LEU A 76 6.10 -19.37 0.45
N GLU A 77 7.43 -19.37 0.43
CA GLU A 77 8.21 -20.36 1.19
C GLU A 77 8.16 -20.13 2.71
N VAL A 78 7.98 -18.88 3.14
CA VAL A 78 7.92 -18.50 4.56
C VAL A 78 6.55 -18.80 5.16
N ALA A 79 5.49 -18.37 4.48
CA ALA A 79 4.13 -18.60 4.98
C ALA A 79 3.11 -18.72 3.84
N ILE A 80 2.38 -19.83 3.83
CA ILE A 80 1.19 -20.01 2.98
C ILE A 80 -0.01 -20.23 3.88
N HIS A 81 -1.06 -19.44 3.67
CA HIS A 81 -2.34 -19.72 4.28
C HIS A 81 -3.13 -20.71 3.42
N ARG A 82 -3.36 -21.92 3.96
CA ARG A 82 -4.26 -22.90 3.34
C ARG A 82 -5.64 -22.79 3.97
N LEU A 83 -6.61 -22.33 3.18
CA LEU A 83 -8.01 -22.35 3.58
C LEU A 83 -8.45 -23.80 3.81
N HIS A 84 -8.99 -24.09 5.00
CA HIS A 84 -9.53 -25.41 5.32
C HIS A 84 -10.95 -25.53 4.75
N VAL A 85 -11.01 -25.80 3.45
CA VAL A 85 -12.26 -26.03 2.71
C VAL A 85 -12.49 -27.54 2.59
N ASP A 86 -13.73 -27.98 2.79
CA ASP A 86 -14.11 -29.37 2.56
C ASP A 86 -14.01 -29.70 1.06
N SER A 87 -13.18 -30.69 0.72
CA SER A 87 -12.90 -31.13 -0.65
C SER A 87 -14.10 -31.73 -1.39
N MET A 88 -15.17 -32.07 -0.67
CA MET A 88 -16.41 -32.57 -1.28
C MET A 88 -17.29 -31.45 -1.83
N PHE A 89 -17.04 -30.19 -1.48
CA PHE A 89 -17.81 -29.07 -2.01
C PHE A 89 -17.40 -28.73 -3.43
N VAL A 90 -18.42 -28.56 -4.28
CA VAL A 90 -18.24 -28.12 -5.66
C VAL A 90 -18.03 -26.59 -5.67
N PRO A 91 -17.00 -26.07 -6.37
CA PRO A 91 -16.82 -24.63 -6.53
C PRO A 91 -18.05 -23.97 -7.15
N ILE A 92 -18.45 -22.81 -6.61
CA ILE A 92 -19.58 -22.04 -7.13
C ILE A 92 -19.05 -20.83 -7.91
N LYS A 93 -19.30 -20.80 -9.22
CA LYS A 93 -18.98 -19.65 -10.07
C LYS A 93 -19.95 -18.50 -9.82
N GLN A 94 -19.48 -17.44 -9.19
CA GLN A 94 -20.28 -16.23 -8.98
C GLN A 94 -20.34 -15.38 -10.25
N ARG A 95 -21.52 -14.84 -10.57
CA ARG A 95 -21.70 -13.94 -11.71
C ARG A 95 -20.95 -12.63 -11.47
N LYS A 96 -20.15 -12.20 -12.45
CA LYS A 96 -19.46 -10.90 -12.43
C LYS A 96 -20.47 -9.77 -12.24
N ARG A 97 -20.22 -8.88 -11.27
CA ARG A 97 -21.01 -7.66 -11.08
C ARG A 97 -20.61 -6.59 -12.11
N THR A 98 -21.60 -5.86 -12.60
CA THR A 98 -21.40 -4.70 -13.47
C THR A 98 -21.31 -3.44 -12.62
N PHE A 99 -20.30 -2.61 -12.85
CA PHE A 99 -20.14 -1.30 -12.24
C PHE A 99 -20.32 -0.19 -13.28
N SER A 100 -20.46 1.06 -12.83
CA SER A 100 -20.42 2.24 -13.70
C SER A 100 -19.08 2.36 -14.41
N ASP A 101 -19.02 3.10 -15.53
CA ASP A 101 -17.80 3.25 -16.33
C ASP A 101 -16.65 3.87 -15.53
N GLU A 102 -16.95 4.90 -14.73
CA GLU A 102 -15.98 5.51 -13.81
C GLU A 102 -15.36 4.49 -12.85
N LYS A 103 -16.17 3.63 -12.23
CA LYS A 103 -15.69 2.58 -11.34
C LYS A 103 -14.91 1.51 -12.10
N ASN A 104 -15.34 1.14 -13.30
CA ASN A 104 -14.63 0.16 -14.11
C ASN A 104 -13.24 0.67 -14.53
N MET A 105 -13.09 1.98 -14.78
CA MET A 105 -11.79 2.59 -15.05
C MET A 105 -10.87 2.48 -13.83
N ALA A 106 -11.36 2.87 -12.65
CA ALA A 106 -10.59 2.75 -11.40
C ALA A 106 -10.20 1.30 -11.10
N ILE A 107 -11.14 0.35 -11.25
CA ILE A 107 -10.87 -1.09 -11.05
C ILE A 107 -9.78 -1.59 -12.01
N ARG A 108 -9.80 -1.18 -13.28
CA ARG A 108 -8.78 -1.61 -14.25
C ARG A 108 -7.39 -1.08 -13.87
N SER A 109 -7.30 0.20 -13.53
CA SER A 109 -6.05 0.82 -13.09
C SER A 109 -5.48 0.10 -11.86
N GLU A 110 -6.32 -0.16 -10.86
CA GLU A 110 -5.89 -0.86 -9.65
C GLU A 110 -5.44 -2.30 -9.96
N VAL A 111 -6.14 -3.01 -10.83
CA VAL A 111 -5.77 -4.39 -11.24
C VAL A 111 -4.42 -4.39 -11.95
N GLU A 112 -4.14 -3.42 -12.80
CA GLU A 112 -2.84 -3.27 -13.47
C GLU A 112 -1.72 -3.06 -12.45
N THR A 113 -1.89 -2.13 -11.51
CA THR A 113 -0.95 -1.89 -10.41
C THR A 113 -0.70 -3.14 -9.55
N LEU A 114 -1.74 -3.91 -9.22
CA LEU A 114 -1.60 -5.14 -8.43
C LEU A 114 -0.93 -6.28 -9.20
N LEU A 115 -1.08 -6.32 -10.53
CA LEU A 115 -0.38 -7.27 -11.40
C LEU A 115 1.11 -6.92 -11.50
N GLU A 116 1.46 -5.63 -11.65
CA GLU A 116 2.84 -5.14 -11.65
C GLU A 116 3.55 -5.47 -10.33
N ALA A 117 2.87 -5.25 -9.21
CA ALA A 117 3.33 -5.62 -7.86
C ALA A 117 3.40 -7.15 -7.62
N LYS A 118 2.93 -7.99 -8.56
CA LYS A 118 2.81 -9.46 -8.43
C LYS A 118 1.96 -9.91 -7.22
N ALA A 119 1.12 -9.01 -6.68
CA ALA A 119 0.23 -9.30 -5.55
C ALA A 119 -0.95 -10.19 -5.98
N ILE A 120 -1.37 -10.09 -7.24
CA ILE A 120 -2.37 -10.96 -7.86
C ILE A 120 -1.80 -11.65 -9.10
N ARG A 121 -2.43 -12.74 -9.52
CA ARG A 121 -2.09 -13.46 -10.75
C ARG A 121 -3.35 -13.95 -11.44
N GLU A 122 -3.31 -14.02 -12.77
CA GLU A 122 -4.39 -14.62 -13.53
C GLU A 122 -4.48 -16.13 -13.25
N LEU A 123 -5.69 -16.62 -13.06
CA LEU A 123 -5.97 -18.03 -12.86
C LEU A 123 -7.15 -18.44 -13.75
N GLN A 124 -6.99 -19.53 -14.48
CA GLN A 124 -8.07 -20.14 -15.24
C GLN A 124 -8.93 -20.97 -14.30
N PHE A 125 -10.19 -20.57 -14.12
CA PHE A 125 -11.15 -21.38 -13.38
C PHE A 125 -11.73 -22.46 -14.30
N PRO A 126 -11.80 -23.73 -13.85
CA PRO A 126 -12.47 -24.78 -14.62
C PRO A 126 -13.95 -24.42 -14.83
N GLU A 127 -14.52 -24.86 -15.95
CA GLU A 127 -15.91 -24.59 -16.34
C GLU A 127 -16.94 -25.16 -15.36
#